data_AF-A0A8I6W435-F1
#
_entry.id   AF-A0A8I6W435-F1
#
_cell.length_a   1.000
_cell.length_b   1.000
_cell.length_c   1.000
_cell.angle_alpha   90.00
_cell.angle_beta   90.00
_cell.angle_gamma   90.00
#
_symmetry.space_group_name_H-M   'P 1'
#
loop_
_entity.id
_entity.type
_entity.pdbx_description
1 polymer ?
#
loop_
_entity_poly.entity_id
_entity_poly.type
_entity_poly.pdbx_seq_one_letter_code
_entity_poly.pdbx_strand_id
1 'polypeptide(L)'
;MVCPGFRKTSSSIAPGDVINPVSSINGTKQYITIRLFKDKSSGDWHVHYGLNSSPKPVGYFPKSLLPAMIDRPVLLRFGGLAARRKPAPSPPMGNGYVPLSGKAALVSNLKLIDLNGIAHIVNTDLPFYATNQNCYPFSYIDSGRFFYGGPGCVDN
;
A
#
# COMPACT_ATOMS: atom_id res chain seq x y z
N MET A 1 -12.15 26.11 2.45
CA MET A 1 -10.93 25.53 3.02
C MET A 1 -10.26 24.71 1.93
N VAL A 2 -9.07 25.10 1.48
CA VAL A 2 -8.31 24.33 0.49
C VAL A 2 -7.58 23.23 1.27
N CYS A 3 -7.85 21.96 1.00
CA CYS A 3 -7.06 20.85 1.53
C CYS A 3 -5.89 20.64 0.56
N PRO A 4 -4.68 21.16 0.84
CA PRO A 4 -3.60 21.18 -0.14
C PRO A 4 -3.04 19.78 -0.45
N GLY A 5 -3.26 18.82 0.47
CA GLY A 5 -3.15 17.37 0.23
C GLY A 5 -1.96 16.92 -0.61
N PHE A 6 -2.20 15.90 -1.43
CA PHE A 6 -1.23 15.42 -2.41
C PHE A 6 -1.13 16.39 -3.60
N ARG A 7 0.09 16.80 -3.96
CA ARG A 7 0.33 17.63 -5.15
C ARG A 7 0.78 16.76 -6.31
N LYS A 8 -0.09 16.64 -7.32
CA LYS A 8 0.24 15.97 -8.58
C LYS A 8 1.31 16.75 -9.34
N THR A 9 2.18 16.04 -10.05
CA THR A 9 3.03 16.59 -11.11
C THR A 9 2.28 16.49 -12.46
N SER A 10 2.98 16.37 -13.60
CA SER A 10 2.38 16.17 -14.93
C SER A 10 1.66 14.81 -15.12
N SER A 11 1.42 14.07 -14.03
CA SER A 11 0.72 12.79 -14.00
C SER A 11 -0.79 12.96 -13.85
N SER A 12 -1.56 12.09 -14.50
CA SER A 12 -3.00 11.94 -14.25
C SER A 12 -3.30 11.16 -12.97
N ILE A 13 -2.34 10.37 -12.47
CA ILE A 13 -2.49 9.47 -11.33
C ILE A 13 -2.29 10.19 -9.99
N ALA A 14 -3.15 9.91 -9.01
CA ALA A 14 -3.07 10.33 -7.62
C ALA A 14 -3.50 9.22 -6.63
N PRO A 15 -3.14 9.33 -5.34
CA PRO A 15 -3.69 8.49 -4.29
C PRO A 15 -5.22 8.53 -4.28
N GLY A 16 -5.84 7.36 -4.25
CA GLY A 16 -7.30 7.21 -4.31
C GLY A 16 -7.85 6.88 -5.70
N ASP A 17 -7.03 6.97 -6.75
CA ASP A 17 -7.45 6.54 -8.10
C ASP A 17 -7.71 5.03 -8.17
N VAL A 18 -8.60 4.66 -9.09
CA VAL A 18 -8.94 3.26 -9.37
C VAL A 18 -7.81 2.60 -10.16
N ILE A 19 -7.36 1.44 -9.68
CA ILE A 19 -6.45 0.59 -10.43
C ILE A 19 -7.25 -0.08 -11.55
N ASN A 20 -6.89 0.21 -12.79
CA ASN A 20 -7.50 -0.40 -13.97
C ASN A 20 -6.44 -0.57 -15.07
N PRO A 21 -6.32 -1.78 -15.68
CA PRO A 21 -7.03 -3.03 -15.37
C PRO A 21 -6.64 -3.66 -14.02
N VAL A 22 -7.51 -4.54 -13.52
CA VAL A 22 -7.27 -5.37 -12.31
C VAL A 22 -6.81 -6.79 -12.68
N SER A 23 -6.17 -7.47 -11.72
CA SER A 23 -5.77 -8.88 -11.87
C SER A 23 -6.97 -9.82 -11.95
N SER A 24 -6.81 -10.94 -12.65
CA SER A 24 -7.75 -12.07 -12.64
C SER A 24 -7.13 -13.31 -11.98
N ILE A 25 -7.95 -14.20 -11.41
CA ILE A 25 -7.44 -15.36 -10.63
C ILE A 25 -6.70 -16.36 -11.53
N ASN A 26 -7.26 -16.70 -12.68
CA ASN A 26 -6.70 -17.67 -13.62
C ASN A 26 -6.25 -17.03 -14.95
N GLY A 27 -5.95 -15.73 -14.93
CA GLY A 27 -5.53 -15.00 -16.13
C GLY A 27 -4.49 -13.95 -15.82
N THR A 28 -4.52 -12.86 -16.59
CA THR A 28 -3.52 -11.79 -16.52
C THR A 28 -3.41 -11.21 -15.12
N LYS A 29 -2.17 -11.14 -14.63
CA LYS A 29 -1.80 -10.49 -13.37
C LYS A 29 -1.34 -9.07 -13.65
N GLN A 30 -1.78 -8.17 -12.79
CA GLN A 30 -1.44 -6.75 -12.81
C GLN A 30 -0.59 -6.46 -11.59
N TYR A 31 0.52 -5.76 -11.79
CA TYR A 31 1.44 -5.36 -10.73
C TYR A 31 1.49 -3.85 -10.64
N ILE A 32 1.11 -3.32 -9.49
CA ILE A 32 1.38 -1.92 -9.16
C ILE A 32 2.70 -1.86 -8.40
N THR A 33 3.55 -0.90 -8.76
CA THR A 33 4.75 -0.57 -8.00
C THR A 33 4.59 0.82 -7.44
N ILE A 34 4.69 0.95 -6.12
CA ILE A 34 4.66 2.22 -5.41
C ILE A 34 6.02 2.44 -4.77
N ARG A 35 6.62 3.62 -4.96
CA ARG A 35 7.76 4.08 -4.17
C ARG A 35 7.38 5.34 -3.44
N LEU A 36 7.67 5.37 -2.14
CA LEU A 36 7.50 6.52 -1.29
C LEU A 36 8.87 6.81 -0.66
N PHE A 37 9.38 8.02 -0.88
CA PHE A 37 10.65 8.43 -0.28
C PHE A 37 10.65 9.92 -0.02
N LYS A 38 11.38 10.33 1.00
CA LYS A 38 11.59 11.73 1.32
C LYS A 38 12.75 12.28 0.49
N ASP A 39 12.48 13.31 -0.28
CA ASP A 39 13.52 14.02 -1.01
C ASP A 39 14.37 14.84 -0.03
N LYS A 40 15.70 14.75 -0.16
CA LYS A 40 16.64 15.40 0.75
C LYS A 40 16.69 16.92 0.57
N SER A 41 16.45 17.40 -0.65
CA SER A 41 16.58 18.82 -0.98
C SER A 41 15.36 19.61 -0.52
N SER A 42 14.17 19.19 -0.93
CA SER A 42 12.90 19.84 -0.58
C SER A 42 12.42 19.48 0.83
N GLY A 43 12.66 18.23 1.25
CA GLY A 43 12.06 17.60 2.42
C GLY A 43 10.67 17.02 2.16
N ASP A 44 10.16 17.12 0.92
CA ASP A 44 8.85 16.61 0.52
C ASP A 44 8.87 15.09 0.33
N TRP A 45 7.71 14.46 0.50
CA TRP A 45 7.56 13.02 0.34
C TRP A 45 7.08 12.69 -1.06
N HIS A 46 7.99 12.24 -1.91
CA HIS A 46 7.71 11.90 -3.30
C HIS A 46 7.06 10.53 -3.43
N VAL A 47 6.06 10.47 -4.30
CA VAL A 47 5.35 9.25 -4.67
C VAL A 47 5.65 8.94 -6.13
N HIS A 48 6.16 7.75 -6.38
CA HIS A 48 6.24 7.18 -7.72
C HIS A 48 5.29 6.01 -7.85
N TYR A 49 4.69 5.88 -9.03
CA TYR A 49 3.74 4.84 -9.35
C TYR A 49 4.05 4.24 -10.73
N GLY A 50 3.85 2.94 -10.87
CA GLY A 50 3.91 2.23 -12.15
C GLY A 50 2.93 1.07 -12.17
N LEU A 51 2.16 0.96 -13.25
CA LEU A 51 1.34 -0.21 -13.54
C LEU A 51 2.08 -1.06 -14.58
N ASN A 52 2.46 -2.28 -14.21
CA ASN A 52 3.27 -3.22 -15.01
C ASN A 52 4.53 -2.60 -15.63
N SER A 53 5.09 -1.58 -14.99
CA SER A 53 6.20 -0.78 -15.52
C SER A 53 6.99 -0.17 -14.38
N SER A 54 8.20 0.31 -14.70
CA SER A 54 9.03 1.03 -13.74
C SER A 54 8.29 2.26 -13.20
N PRO A 55 8.28 2.48 -11.87
CA PRO A 55 7.49 3.54 -11.27
C PRO A 55 8.05 4.91 -11.61
N LYS A 56 7.19 5.80 -12.13
CA LYS A 56 7.51 7.17 -12.52
C LYS A 56 6.99 8.17 -11.47
N PRO A 57 7.59 9.37 -11.36
CA PRO A 57 7.09 10.41 -10.46
C PRO A 57 5.63 10.77 -10.79
N VAL A 58 4.75 10.71 -9.79
CA VAL A 58 3.33 11.11 -9.96
C VAL A 58 2.93 12.31 -9.12
N GLY A 59 3.69 12.60 -8.07
CA GLY A 59 3.46 13.75 -7.21
C GLY A 59 4.17 13.61 -5.88
N TYR A 60 3.82 14.47 -4.93
CA TYR A 60 4.43 14.51 -3.61
C TYR A 60 3.46 15.03 -2.55
N PHE A 61 3.73 14.67 -1.29
CA PHE A 61 3.15 15.33 -0.13
C PHE A 61 4.13 16.40 0.37
N PRO A 62 3.71 17.68 0.41
CA PRO A 62 4.54 18.75 0.96
C PRO A 62 4.93 18.46 2.41
N LYS A 63 6.18 18.76 2.79
CA LYS A 63 6.68 18.58 4.16
C LYS A 63 5.84 19.31 5.21
N SER A 64 5.22 20.42 4.84
CA SER A 64 4.36 21.22 5.71
C SER A 64 3.09 20.47 6.15
N LEU A 65 2.66 19.44 5.41
CA LEU A 65 1.54 18.57 5.80
C LEU A 65 1.96 17.47 6.76
N LEU A 66 3.26 17.20 6.84
CA LEU A 66 3.82 16.07 7.55
C LEU A 66 4.96 16.55 8.48
N PRO A 67 4.73 17.57 9.34
CA PRO A 67 5.79 18.17 10.13
C PRO A 67 6.47 17.18 11.08
N ALA A 68 5.71 16.22 11.62
CA ALA A 68 6.24 15.16 12.47
C ALA A 68 7.17 14.18 11.74
N MET A 69 7.17 14.17 10.39
CA MET A 69 8.04 13.30 9.58
C MET A 69 9.24 14.07 8.99
N ILE A 70 9.52 15.28 9.51
CA ILE A 70 10.67 16.09 9.11
C ILE A 70 11.94 15.57 9.80
N ASP A 71 11.93 15.42 11.12
CA ASP A 71 13.14 15.16 11.91
C ASP A 71 12.93 14.10 13.01
N ARG A 72 11.74 13.49 13.07
CA ARG A 72 11.40 12.47 14.08
C ARG A 72 11.40 11.07 13.49
N PRO A 73 11.55 10.02 14.33
CA PRO A 73 11.37 8.65 13.90
C PRO A 73 10.01 8.46 13.21
N VAL A 74 10.04 7.89 12.01
CA VAL A 74 8.84 7.62 11.22
C VAL A 74 8.41 6.18 11.48
N LEU A 75 7.15 6.00 11.88
CA LEU A 75 6.53 4.68 11.91
C LEU A 75 6.02 4.34 10.50
N LEU A 76 6.62 3.31 9.90
CA LEU A 76 6.16 2.77 8.63
C LEU A 76 5.21 1.60 8.87
N ARG A 77 4.09 1.58 8.16
CA ARG A 77 3.11 0.49 8.18
C ARG A 77 2.78 0.09 6.76
N PHE A 78 2.72 -1.21 6.53
CA PHE A 78 2.28 -1.80 5.28
C PHE A 78 0.97 -2.54 5.54
N GLY A 79 0.01 -2.40 4.65
CA GLY A 79 -1.27 -3.04 4.82
C GLY A 79 -2.34 -2.45 3.92
N GLY A 80 -3.58 -2.63 4.33
CA GLY A 80 -4.75 -2.13 3.63
C GLY A 80 -5.88 -1.82 4.60
N LEU A 81 -6.90 -1.17 4.07
CA LEU A 81 -8.12 -0.83 4.80
C LEU A 81 -9.31 -1.37 4.01
N ALA A 82 -10.16 -2.15 4.68
CA ALA A 82 -11.48 -2.52 4.21
C ALA A 82 -12.49 -1.81 5.11
N ALA A 83 -13.32 -0.93 4.54
CA ALA A 83 -14.25 -0.11 5.30
C ALA A 83 -15.63 -0.11 4.62
N ARG A 84 -16.67 -0.01 5.45
CA ARG A 84 -18.06 0.08 5.01
C ARG A 84 -18.81 1.10 5.85
N ARG A 85 -19.90 1.63 5.32
CA ARG A 85 -20.91 2.33 6.11
C ARG A 85 -22.04 1.35 6.42
N LYS A 86 -22.32 1.11 7.70
CA LYS A 86 -23.49 0.29 8.08
C LYS A 86 -24.77 0.91 7.49
N PRO A 87 -25.74 0.11 7.05
CA PRO A 87 -25.85 -1.34 7.21
C PRO A 87 -25.23 -2.17 6.06
N ALA A 88 -24.38 -1.58 5.20
CA ALA A 88 -23.81 -2.33 4.08
C ALA A 88 -22.98 -3.54 4.58
N PRO A 89 -22.99 -4.67 3.84
CA PRO A 89 -22.09 -5.79 4.09
C PRO A 89 -20.64 -5.36 4.03
N SER A 90 -19.79 -6.06 4.77
CA SER A 90 -18.36 -5.77 4.73
C SER A 90 -17.75 -6.14 3.38
N PRO A 91 -16.90 -5.27 2.80
CA PRO A 91 -16.30 -5.58 1.51
C PRO A 91 -15.21 -6.63 1.68
N PRO A 92 -14.89 -7.39 0.62
CA PRO A 92 -13.70 -8.22 0.59
C PRO A 92 -12.43 -7.35 0.62
N MET A 93 -11.33 -7.92 1.09
CA MET A 93 -10.00 -7.32 0.95
C MET A 93 -9.22 -8.03 -0.16
N GLY A 94 -8.42 -7.28 -0.92
CA GLY A 94 -7.67 -7.81 -2.05
C GLY A 94 -8.62 -8.38 -3.10
N ASN A 95 -8.56 -9.68 -3.33
CA ASN A 95 -9.48 -10.39 -4.24
C ASN A 95 -10.51 -11.26 -3.51
N GLY A 96 -10.66 -11.13 -2.20
CA GLY A 96 -11.61 -11.90 -1.40
C GLY A 96 -11.14 -13.29 -0.96
N TYR A 97 -10.00 -13.77 -1.46
CA TYR A 97 -9.48 -15.08 -1.11
C TYR A 97 -8.55 -15.01 0.10
N VAL A 98 -8.61 -16.02 0.96
CA VAL A 98 -7.72 -16.14 2.12
C VAL A 98 -6.32 -16.59 1.69
N PRO A 99 -5.24 -16.18 2.39
CA PRO A 99 -3.85 -16.51 2.05
C PRO A 99 -3.59 -17.99 1.73
N LEU A 100 -4.15 -18.91 2.53
CA LEU A 100 -3.95 -20.35 2.39
C LEU A 100 -4.56 -20.96 1.11
N SER A 101 -5.38 -20.21 0.38
CA SER A 101 -6.01 -20.68 -0.86
C SER A 101 -5.06 -20.79 -2.07
N GLY A 102 -3.85 -20.22 -1.98
CA GLY A 102 -2.93 -20.07 -3.11
C GLY A 102 -3.39 -19.07 -4.17
N LYS A 103 -4.52 -18.39 -3.96
CA LYS A 103 -5.13 -17.44 -4.91
C LYS A 103 -5.16 -16.01 -4.39
N ALA A 104 -4.82 -15.78 -3.13
CA ALA A 104 -4.93 -14.47 -2.47
C ALA A 104 -4.10 -13.37 -3.14
N ALA A 105 -4.45 -12.12 -2.84
CA ALA A 105 -3.65 -10.98 -3.28
C ALA A 105 -2.27 -10.99 -2.61
N LEU A 106 -1.27 -10.40 -3.28
CA LEU A 106 0.12 -10.44 -2.90
C LEU A 106 0.67 -9.02 -2.79
N VAL A 107 1.35 -8.73 -1.68
CA VAL A 107 2.36 -7.67 -1.64
C VAL A 107 3.71 -8.36 -1.77
N SER A 108 4.57 -7.87 -2.66
CA SER A 108 5.92 -8.40 -2.86
C SER A 108 6.91 -7.27 -3.11
N ASN A 109 8.20 -7.61 -3.12
CA ASN A 109 9.29 -6.64 -3.24
C ASN A 109 9.21 -5.53 -2.18
N LEU A 110 8.77 -5.89 -0.97
CA LEU A 110 8.70 -5.00 0.17
C LEU A 110 10.12 -4.59 0.59
N LYS A 111 10.42 -3.30 0.45
CA LYS A 111 11.74 -2.74 0.76
C LYS A 111 11.63 -1.46 1.55
N LEU A 112 12.61 -1.24 2.43
CA LEU A 112 12.83 0.02 3.13
C LEU A 112 13.98 0.77 2.46
N ILE A 113 13.75 2.05 2.14
CA ILE A 113 14.78 2.91 1.53
C ILE A 113 15.48 3.66 2.66
N ASP A 114 16.79 3.47 2.77
CA ASP A 114 17.59 4.15 3.78
C ASP A 114 17.92 5.61 3.39
N LEU A 115 18.61 6.30 4.30
CA LEU A 115 19.02 7.69 4.07
C LEU A 115 20.00 7.83 2.90
N ASN A 116 20.66 6.78 2.43
CA ASN A 116 21.55 6.82 1.28
C ASN A 116 20.80 6.53 -0.04
N GLY A 117 19.49 6.26 0.04
CA GLY A 117 18.67 5.89 -1.11
C GLY A 117 18.79 4.41 -1.48
N ILE A 118 19.41 3.59 -0.62
CA ILE A 118 19.57 2.15 -0.85
C ILE A 118 18.33 1.43 -0.32
N ALA A 119 17.78 0.53 -1.14
CA ALA A 119 16.57 -0.23 -0.81
C ALA A 119 16.92 -1.61 -0.24
N HIS A 120 16.53 -1.85 1.01
CA HIS A 120 16.76 -3.09 1.76
C HIS A 120 15.49 -3.93 1.83
N ILE A 121 15.57 -5.22 1.52
CA ILE A 121 14.43 -6.14 1.59
C ILE A 121 14.01 -6.33 3.05
N VAL A 122 12.71 -6.30 3.31
CA VAL A 122 12.13 -6.70 4.60
C VAL A 122 12.10 -8.23 4.65
N ASN A 123 13.12 -8.83 5.27
CA ASN A 123 13.30 -10.29 5.33
C ASN A 123 12.83 -10.91 6.66
N THR A 124 12.23 -10.11 7.54
CA THR A 124 11.69 -10.55 8.82
C THR A 124 10.20 -10.30 8.88
N ASP A 125 9.50 -11.11 9.66
CA ASP A 125 8.15 -10.78 10.06
C ASP A 125 8.15 -9.52 10.93
N LEU A 126 7.13 -8.67 10.75
CA LEU A 126 7.00 -7.38 11.42
C LEU A 126 5.81 -7.41 12.38
N PRO A 127 5.83 -6.63 13.47
CA PRO A 127 4.65 -6.44 14.31
C PRO A 127 3.46 -5.97 13.46
N PHE A 128 2.33 -6.67 13.60
CA PHE A 128 1.12 -6.38 12.83
C PHE A 128 -0.02 -5.89 13.72
N TYR A 129 -1.01 -5.29 13.07
CA TYR A 129 -2.30 -4.97 13.68
C TYR A 129 -3.40 -5.28 12.68
N ALA A 130 -4.40 -6.05 13.10
CA ALA A 130 -5.58 -6.34 12.31
C ALA A 130 -6.83 -6.19 13.16
N THR A 131 -7.80 -5.40 12.68
CA THR A 131 -9.07 -5.20 13.39
C THR A 131 -9.86 -6.49 13.54
N ASN A 132 -9.83 -7.35 12.51
CA ASN A 132 -10.41 -8.69 12.58
C ASN A 132 -9.68 -9.63 11.61
N GLN A 133 -8.79 -10.47 12.14
CA GLN A 133 -7.98 -11.39 11.35
C GLN A 133 -8.78 -12.56 10.77
N ASN A 134 -9.93 -12.91 11.36
CA ASN A 134 -10.81 -13.95 10.82
C ASN A 134 -11.48 -13.48 9.53
N CYS A 135 -11.84 -12.20 9.44
CA CYS A 135 -12.43 -11.62 8.23
C CYS A 135 -11.40 -11.29 7.16
N TYR A 136 -10.25 -10.77 7.61
CA TYR A 136 -9.19 -10.25 6.74
C TYR A 136 -7.83 -10.87 7.10
N PRO A 137 -7.64 -12.17 6.84
CA PRO A 137 -6.37 -12.84 7.13
C PRO A 137 -5.26 -12.39 6.17
N PHE A 138 -4.04 -12.42 6.68
CA PHE A 138 -2.79 -12.20 5.95
C PHE A 138 -1.75 -13.24 6.42
N SER A 139 -0.75 -13.50 5.59
CA SER A 139 0.39 -14.36 5.95
C SER A 139 1.48 -13.55 6.65
N TYR A 140 2.37 -14.24 7.35
CA TYR A 140 3.64 -13.66 7.78
C TYR A 140 4.43 -13.09 6.60
N ILE A 141 5.27 -12.10 6.90
CA ILE A 141 6.21 -11.58 5.92
C ILE A 141 7.39 -12.54 5.82
N ASP A 142 7.66 -12.99 4.60
CA ASP A 142 8.85 -13.78 4.25
C ASP A 142 9.49 -13.13 3.03
N SER A 143 10.79 -12.87 3.06
CA SER A 143 11.54 -12.44 1.86
C SER A 143 10.90 -11.26 1.09
N GLY A 144 10.39 -10.27 1.82
CA GLY A 144 9.76 -9.07 1.27
C GLY A 144 8.39 -9.31 0.63
N ARG A 145 7.69 -10.39 0.99
CA ARG A 145 6.34 -10.69 0.50
C ARG A 145 5.41 -11.16 1.61
N PHE A 146 4.12 -10.89 1.42
CA PHE A 146 3.04 -11.49 2.20
C PHE A 146 1.76 -11.54 1.38
N PHE A 147 0.93 -12.53 1.65
CA PHE A 147 -0.38 -12.68 1.05
C PHE A 147 -1.44 -12.07 1.97
N TYR A 148 -2.48 -11.49 1.39
CA TYR A 148 -3.58 -10.88 2.13
C TYR A 148 -4.90 -11.03 1.37
N GLY A 149 -6.01 -11.01 2.09
CA GLY A 149 -7.32 -10.98 1.49
C GLY A 149 -8.43 -11.31 2.49
N GLY A 150 -9.39 -12.11 2.06
CA GLY A 150 -10.54 -12.52 2.86
C GLY A 150 -11.87 -11.94 2.36
N PRO A 151 -12.97 -12.68 2.55
CA PRO A 151 -14.27 -12.37 1.94
C PRO A 151 -14.99 -11.19 2.59
N GLY A 152 -14.51 -10.71 3.74
CA GLY A 152 -15.23 -9.80 4.62
C GLY A 152 -15.75 -10.52 5.87
N CYS A 153 -16.20 -9.72 6.84
CA CYS A 153 -16.97 -10.16 7.99
C CYS A 153 -18.43 -10.42 7.62
N VAL A 154 -18.96 -11.52 8.14
CA VAL A 154 -20.40 -11.71 8.31
C VAL A 154 -20.82 -10.89 9.53
N ASP A 155 -21.71 -9.93 9.32
CA ASP A 155 -22.37 -9.23 10.42
C ASP A 155 -23.55 -10.10 10.88
N ASN A 156 -23.51 -10.57 12.12
CA ASN A 156 -24.72 -11.08 12.80
C ASN A 156 -25.56 -9.91 13.29
#